data_AF-A0A8H3E832-F1
#
_entry.id   AF-A0A8H3E832-F1
#
_cell.length_a   1.000
_cell.length_b   1.000
_cell.length_c   1.000
_cell.angle_alpha   90.00
_cell.angle_beta   90.00
_cell.angle_gamma   90.00
#
_symmetry.space_group_name_H-M   'P 1'
#
loop_
_entity.id
_entity.type
_entity.pdbx_description
1 polymer ?
#
loop_
_entity_poly.entity_id
_entity_poly.type
_entity_poly.pdbx_seq_one_letter_code
_entity_poly.pdbx_strand_id
1 'polypeptide(L)'
;MSTGLNILCLDGGGVRGLSSLIILQEFMLRIQNTKAGRTIDPHEHFDLIAGTGTGGISACMLGRLQMPIKRAITEYAKLVKDVFGERKYTGSTLYKGTKLQEALKAMIRDATENEGEMMNNGHESDGCR
;
A
#
# COMPACT_ATOMS: atom_id res chain seq x y z
N MET A 1 -5.34 0.06 31.04
CA MET A 1 -5.10 1.24 30.21
C MET A 1 -5.56 0.90 28.81
N SER A 2 -6.55 1.61 28.24
CA SER A 2 -6.89 1.38 26.83
C SER A 2 -5.72 1.90 25.98
N THR A 3 -5.10 1.04 25.19
CA THR A 3 -4.18 1.47 24.14
C THR A 3 -4.97 2.33 23.16
N GLY A 4 -4.45 3.51 22.84
CA GLY A 4 -5.05 4.39 21.83
C GLY A 4 -5.04 3.73 20.44
N LEU A 5 -5.91 4.22 19.55
CA LEU A 5 -5.98 3.77 18.17
C LEU A 5 -4.81 4.35 17.36
N ASN A 6 -4.05 3.49 16.68
CA ASN A 6 -2.93 3.87 15.82
C ASN A 6 -3.40 3.89 14.36
N ILE A 7 -3.46 5.07 13.76
CA ILE A 7 -3.92 5.27 12.38
C ILE A 7 -2.77 5.74 11.51
N LEU A 8 -2.55 5.07 10.38
CA LEU A 8 -1.64 5.50 9.31
C LEU A 8 -2.45 6.06 8.13
N CYS A 9 -2.16 7.31 7.75
CA CYS A 9 -2.77 7.96 6.59
C CYS A 9 -1.70 8.25 5.52
N LEU A 10 -1.95 7.80 4.29
CA LEU A 10 -1.02 7.93 3.16
C LEU A 10 -1.63 8.78 2.04
N ASP A 11 -1.02 9.92 1.77
CA ASP A 11 -1.48 10.83 0.71
C ASP A 11 -1.11 10.36 -0.69
N GLY A 12 -1.92 10.76 -1.67
CA GLY A 12 -1.62 10.57 -3.08
C GLY A 12 -0.47 11.45 -3.54
N GLY A 13 0.56 10.85 -4.14
CA GLY A 13 1.78 11.58 -4.54
C GLY A 13 2.31 11.27 -5.94
N GLY A 14 1.71 10.30 -6.64
CA GLY A 14 2.31 9.73 -7.86
C GLY A 14 3.67 9.11 -7.54
N VAL A 15 4.69 9.41 -8.36
CA VAL A 15 6.10 9.02 -8.13
C VAL A 15 6.60 9.40 -6.73
N ARG A 16 6.15 10.53 -6.18
CA ARG A 16 6.60 11.04 -4.88
C ARG A 16 6.13 10.18 -3.71
N GLY A 17 5.12 9.32 -3.89
CA GLY A 17 4.63 8.43 -2.83
C GLY A 17 5.67 7.40 -2.37
N LEU A 18 6.72 7.15 -3.17
CA LEU A 18 7.85 6.32 -2.75
C LEU A 18 8.57 6.93 -1.53
N SER A 19 8.64 8.25 -1.42
CA SER A 19 9.24 8.92 -0.27
C SER A 19 8.47 8.63 1.02
N SER A 20 7.13 8.59 0.98
CA SER A 20 6.28 8.25 2.12
C SER A 20 6.56 6.82 2.61
N LEU A 21 6.77 5.86 1.71
CA LEU A 21 7.12 4.49 2.07
C LEU A 21 8.54 4.38 2.67
N ILE A 22 9.50 5.16 2.20
CA ILE A 22 10.86 5.22 2.77
C ILE A 22 10.83 5.81 4.18
N ILE A 23 10.09 6.90 4.38
CA ILE A 23 9.89 7.50 5.71
C ILE A 23 9.21 6.49 6.64
N LEU A 24 8.19 5.78 6.14
CA LEU A 24 7.51 4.75 6.91
C LEU A 24 8.45 3.58 7.26
N GLN A 25 9.34 3.16 6.35
CA GLN A 25 10.33 2.12 6.64
C GLN A 25 11.24 2.54 7.81
N GLU A 26 11.76 3.75 7.80
CA GLU A 26 12.58 4.27 8.90
C GLU A 26 11.78 4.33 10.21
N PHE A 27 10.52 4.76 10.15
CA PHE A 27 9.62 4.75 11.31
C PHE A 27 9.43 3.34 11.89
N MET A 28 9.16 2.34 11.05
CA MET A 28 9.00 0.95 11.48
C MET A 28 10.29 0.37 12.06
N LEU A 29 11.45 0.72 11.51
CA LEU A 29 12.76 0.31 12.07
C LEU A 29 12.98 0.87 13.49
N ARG A 30 12.57 2.11 13.76
CA ARG A 30 12.65 2.70 15.11
C ARG A 30 11.73 2.00 16.11
N ILE A 31 10.53 1.59 15.67
CA ILE A 31 9.63 0.78 16.49
C ILE A 31 10.25 -0.58 16.80
N GLN A 32 10.83 -1.24 15.80
CA GLN A 32 11.51 -2.53 15.97
C GLN A 32 12.63 -2.43 17.02
N ASN A 33 13.43 -1.37 16.97
CA ASN A 33 14.49 -1.12 17.96
C ASN A 33 13.92 -0.95 19.39
N THR A 34 12.72 -0.38 19.52
CA THR A 34 12.04 -0.22 20.81
C THR A 34 11.45 -1.54 21.33
N LYS A 35 11.09 -2.48 20.44
CA LYS A 35 10.50 -3.78 20.79
C LYS A 35 11.52 -4.93 20.77
N ALA A 36 12.74 -4.68 21.26
CA ALA A 36 13.82 -5.67 21.38
C ALA A 36 14.16 -6.40 20.05
N GLY A 37 14.07 -5.70 18.92
CA GLY A 37 14.48 -6.23 17.62
C GLY A 37 13.44 -7.12 16.93
N ARG A 38 12.24 -7.31 17.50
CA ARG A 38 11.15 -8.00 16.79
C ARG A 38 10.75 -7.21 15.55
N THR A 39 10.84 -7.83 14.38
CA THR A 39 10.28 -7.25 13.14
C THR A 39 8.78 -7.12 13.29
N ILE A 40 8.26 -5.94 12.98
CA ILE A 40 6.83 -5.62 13.03
C ILE A 40 6.46 -5.06 11.68
N ASP A 41 5.53 -5.71 10.99
CA ASP A 41 5.00 -5.19 9.75
C ASP A 41 3.96 -4.09 10.02
N PRO A 42 3.72 -3.17 9.07
CA PRO A 42 2.80 -2.06 9.30
C PRO A 42 1.39 -2.50 9.75
N HIS A 43 0.86 -3.60 9.21
CA HIS A 43 -0.46 -4.13 9.58
C HIS A 43 -0.53 -4.67 11.03
N GLU A 44 0.61 -4.98 11.67
CA GLU A 44 0.65 -5.39 13.07
C GLU A 44 0.74 -4.20 14.04
N HIS A 45 1.13 -3.02 13.54
CA HIS A 45 1.32 -1.83 14.36
C HIS A 45 0.16 -0.84 14.28
N PHE A 46 -0.41 -0.67 13.09
CA PHE A 46 -1.50 0.25 12.84
C PHE A 46 -2.84 -0.50 12.78
N ASP A 47 -3.81 -0.03 13.55
CA ASP A 47 -5.16 -0.57 13.59
C ASP A 47 -5.95 -0.20 12.31
N LEU A 48 -5.59 0.93 11.69
CA LEU A 48 -6.17 1.40 10.44
C LEU A 48 -5.09 1.97 9.53
N ILE A 49 -5.09 1.53 8.27
CA ILE A 49 -4.25 2.09 7.21
C ILE A 49 -5.18 2.64 6.11
N ALA A 50 -5.14 3.96 5.92
CA ALA A 50 -5.94 4.66 4.94
C ALA A 50 -5.05 5.38 3.92
N GLY A 51 -5.57 5.62 2.73
CA GLY A 51 -4.86 6.45 1.76
C GLY A 51 -5.70 6.86 0.56
N THR A 52 -5.23 7.89 -0.15
CA THR A 52 -5.90 8.46 -1.32
C THR A 52 -5.02 8.39 -2.57
N GLY A 53 -5.60 8.19 -3.76
CA GLY A 53 -4.84 8.06 -5.01
C GLY A 53 -3.76 6.97 -4.93
N THR A 54 -2.50 7.32 -5.18
CA THR A 54 -1.40 6.35 -5.04
C THR A 54 -1.09 5.97 -3.59
N GLY A 55 -1.49 6.79 -2.60
CA GLY A 55 -1.45 6.41 -1.19
C GLY A 55 -2.48 5.33 -0.84
N GLY A 56 -3.60 5.27 -1.58
CA GLY A 56 -4.56 4.17 -1.48
C GLY A 56 -3.98 2.84 -1.95
N ILE A 57 -3.16 2.87 -3.01
CA ILE A 57 -2.41 1.68 -3.47
C ILE A 57 -1.44 1.22 -2.37
N SER A 58 -0.69 2.15 -1.76
CA SER A 58 0.19 1.85 -0.63
C SER A 58 -0.58 1.29 0.58
N ALA A 59 -1.76 1.83 0.88
CA ALA A 59 -2.62 1.34 1.94
C ALA A 59 -3.06 -0.11 1.68
N CYS A 60 -3.43 -0.45 0.45
CA CYS A 60 -3.77 -1.83 0.08
C CYS A 60 -2.56 -2.78 0.18
N MET A 61 -1.37 -2.35 -0.28
CA MET A 61 -0.14 -3.15 -0.15
C MET A 61 0.15 -3.50 1.31
N LEU A 62 0.14 -2.49 2.18
CA LEU A 62 0.57 -2.63 3.57
C LEU A 62 -0.49 -3.25 4.46
N GLY A 63 -1.76 -2.93 4.22
CA GLY A 63 -2.90 -3.39 5.01
C GLY A 63 -3.49 -4.68 4.47
N ARG A 64 -4.15 -4.62 3.31
CA ARG A 64 -4.89 -5.77 2.75
C ARG A 64 -3.97 -6.92 2.37
N LEU A 65 -2.91 -6.62 1.61
CA LEU A 65 -1.97 -7.62 1.12
C LEU A 65 -0.89 -7.96 2.16
N GLN A 66 -0.91 -7.28 3.32
CA GLN A 66 0.02 -7.47 4.43
C GLN A 66 1.49 -7.52 3.99
N MET A 67 1.83 -6.75 2.94
CA MET A 67 3.18 -6.77 2.39
C MET A 67 4.15 -6.15 3.40
N PRO A 68 5.30 -6.81 3.66
CA PRO A 68 6.38 -6.19 4.41
C PRO A 68 6.81 -4.88 3.74
N ILE A 69 7.14 -3.85 4.54
CA ILE A 69 7.43 -2.51 4.02
C ILE A 69 8.54 -2.49 2.94
N LYS A 70 9.52 -3.38 3.07
CA LYS A 70 10.59 -3.56 2.05
C LYS A 70 10.03 -4.04 0.70
N ARG A 71 9.12 -5.01 0.71
CA ARG A 71 8.48 -5.51 -0.51
C ARG A 71 7.58 -4.44 -1.11
N ALA A 72 6.80 -3.74 -0.28
CA ALA A 72 5.94 -2.65 -0.73
C ALA A 72 6.72 -1.52 -1.43
N ILE A 73 7.91 -1.14 -0.94
CA ILE A 73 8.79 -0.17 -1.60
C ILE A 73 9.20 -0.64 -3.00
N THR A 74 9.66 -1.89 -3.12
CA THR A 74 10.12 -2.46 -4.40
C THR A 74 8.96 -2.56 -5.40
N GLU A 75 7.80 -3.05 -4.97
CA GLU A 75 6.61 -3.17 -5.82
C GLU A 75 6.08 -1.79 -6.23
N TYR A 76 6.10 -0.80 -5.33
CA TYR A 76 5.71 0.57 -5.67
C TYR A 76 6.67 1.21 -6.67
N ALA A 77 7.98 1.00 -6.53
CA ALA A 77 8.97 1.49 -7.50
C ALA A 77 8.75 0.87 -8.89
N LYS A 78 8.45 -0.43 -8.94
CA LYS A 78 8.10 -1.14 -10.19
C LYS A 78 6.81 -0.60 -10.81
N LEU A 79 5.74 -0.49 -10.02
CA LEU A 79 4.48 0.13 -10.44
C LEU A 79 4.72 1.53 -11.03
N VAL A 80 5.53 2.34 -10.35
CA VAL A 80 5.83 3.69 -10.79
C VAL A 80 6.53 3.71 -12.14
N LYS A 81 7.51 2.83 -12.33
CA LYS A 81 8.24 2.68 -13.59
C LYS A 81 7.30 2.24 -14.72
N ASP A 82 6.49 1.22 -14.48
CA ASP A 82 5.66 0.58 -15.52
C ASP A 82 4.46 1.45 -15.91
N VAL A 83 3.90 2.21 -14.96
CA VAL A 83 2.68 3.01 -15.17
C VAL A 83 3.00 4.47 -15.48
N PHE A 84 3.98 5.08 -14.79
CA PHE A 84 4.30 6.51 -14.92
C PHE A 84 5.60 6.78 -15.68
N GLY A 85 6.33 5.75 -16.12
CA GLY A 85 7.56 5.89 -16.91
C GLY A 85 7.31 6.39 -18.34
N GLU A 86 6.16 6.05 -18.93
CA GLU A 86 5.75 6.56 -20.24
C GLU A 86 4.74 7.70 -20.07
N ARG A 87 5.17 8.93 -20.34
CA ARG A 87 4.26 10.08 -20.40
C ARG A 87 3.40 9.98 -21.66
N LYS A 88 2.08 10.15 -21.49
CA LYS A 88 1.22 10.47 -22.62
C LYS A 88 1.57 11.88 -23.12
N TYR A 89 1.86 12.00 -24.41
CA TYR A 89 2.05 13.28 -25.09
C TYR A 89 0.71 13.94 -25.52
N THR A 90 -0.40 13.18 -25.44
CA THR A 90 -1.73 13.62 -25.86
C THR A 90 -2.81 13.14 -24.87
N GLY A 91 -3.80 13.99 -24.60
CA GLY A 91 -4.91 13.73 -23.67
C GLY A 91 -4.74 14.36 -22.28
N SER A 92 -5.82 14.32 -21.48
CA SER A 92 -5.88 14.97 -20.15
C SER A 92 -5.26 14.15 -19.02
N THR A 93 -4.90 12.88 -19.25
CA THR A 93 -4.34 11.99 -18.23
C THR A 93 -2.86 11.71 -18.47
N LEU A 94 -2.08 11.65 -17.39
CA LEU A 94 -0.63 11.47 -17.45
C LEU A 94 -0.19 10.04 -17.82
N TYR A 95 -1.10 9.05 -17.69
CA TYR A 95 -0.84 7.63 -17.92
C TYR A 95 -2.03 6.91 -18.58
N LYS A 96 -1.82 5.68 -19.05
CA LYS A 96 -2.89 4.80 -19.57
C LYS A 96 -3.53 4.03 -18.39
N GLY A 97 -4.84 4.16 -18.21
CA GLY A 97 -5.56 3.46 -17.14
C GLY A 97 -5.45 1.92 -17.24
N THR A 98 -5.39 1.38 -18.45
CA THR A 98 -5.18 -0.06 -18.69
C THR A 98 -3.86 -0.56 -18.13
N LYS A 99 -2.76 0.20 -18.31
CA LYS A 99 -1.45 -0.14 -17.73
C LYS A 99 -1.49 -0.19 -16.21
N LEU A 100 -2.20 0.77 -15.58
CA LEU A 100 -2.37 0.76 -14.13
C LEU A 100 -3.16 -0.47 -13.68
N GLN A 101 -4.26 -0.80 -14.36
CA GLN A 101 -5.07 -1.97 -14.04
C GLN A 101 -4.29 -3.28 -14.17
N GLU A 102 -3.52 -3.45 -15.27
CA GLU A 102 -2.67 -4.62 -15.51
C GLU A 102 -1.58 -4.75 -14.43
N ALA A 103 -0.92 -3.65 -14.08
CA ALA A 103 0.11 -3.64 -13.05
C ALA A 103 -0.45 -3.97 -11.66
N LEU A 104 -1.64 -3.45 -11.32
CA LEU A 104 -2.32 -3.77 -10.06
C LEU A 104 -2.74 -5.24 -10.02
N LYS A 105 -3.34 -5.78 -11.09
CA LYS A 105 -3.69 -7.20 -11.17
C LYS A 105 -2.48 -8.11 -11.01
N ALA A 106 -1.36 -7.76 -11.66
CA ALA A 106 -0.12 -8.52 -11.54
C ALA A 106 0.42 -8.51 -10.11
N MET A 107 0.41 -7.36 -9.44
CA MET A 107 0.83 -7.23 -8.05
C MET A 107 -0.06 -8.03 -7.10
N ILE A 108 -1.39 -7.95 -7.27
CA ILE A 108 -2.33 -8.72 -6.44
C ILE A 108 -2.07 -10.21 -6.63
N ARG A 109 -1.99 -10.69 -7.88
CA ARG A 109 -1.68 -12.10 -8.18
C ARG A 109 -0.37 -12.57 -7.56
N ASP A 110 0.68 -11.76 -7.59
CA ASP A 110 1.97 -12.09 -6.96
C ASP A 110 1.89 -12.13 -5.42
N ALA A 111 0.95 -11.39 -4.83
CA ALA A 111 0.75 -11.36 -3.39
C ALA A 111 -0.19 -12.46 -2.88
N THR A 112 -1.18 -12.87 -3.67
CA THR A 112 -2.32 -13.67 -3.22
C THR A 112 -2.59 -14.92 -4.04
N GLU A 113 -1.83 -15.14 -5.12
CA GLU A 113 -2.08 -16.17 -6.14
C GLU A 113 -3.44 -16.01 -6.87
N ASN A 114 -4.16 -14.91 -6.64
CA ASN A 114 -5.47 -14.63 -7.20
C ASN A 114 -5.60 -13.15 -7.62
N GLU A 115 -5.57 -12.85 -8.92
CA GLU A 115 -5.69 -11.47 -9.40
C GLU A 115 -7.06 -10.81 -9.14
N GLY A 116 -8.07 -11.61 -8.80
CA GLY A 116 -9.42 -11.17 -8.44
C GLY A 116 -9.66 -11.08 -6.93
N GLU A 117 -8.61 -11.15 -6.11
CA GLU A 117 -8.73 -11.06 -4.66
C GLU A 117 -9.44 -9.76 -4.25
N MET A 118 -10.51 -9.90 -3.47
CA MET A 118 -11.33 -8.77 -3.04
C MET A 118 -10.82 -8.18 -1.72
N MET A 119 -11.24 -6.96 -1.41
CA MET A 119 -10.94 -6.32 -0.12
C MET A 119 -11.69 -6.95 1.05
N ASN A 120 -12.83 -7.58 0.79
CA ASN A 120 -13.66 -8.24 1.80
C ASN A 120 -13.22 -9.69 2.01
N ASN A 121 -13.32 -10.19 3.23
CA ASN A 121 -13.06 -11.60 3.56
C ASN A 121 -14.28 -12.51 3.32
N GLY A 122 -15.27 -12.07 2.52
CA GLY A 122 -16.51 -12.81 2.30
C GLY A 122 -17.43 -12.95 3.52
N HIS A 123 -17.13 -12.30 4.65
CA HIS A 123 -18.09 -12.18 5.75
C HIS A 123 -19.19 -11.20 5.36
N GLU A 124 -20.44 -11.66 5.38
CA GLU A 124 -21.60 -10.77 5.39
C GLU A 124 -21.40 -9.77 6.53
N SER A 125 -21.36 -8.50 6.16
CA SER A 125 -21.43 -7.44 7.14
C SER A 125 -22.85 -7.46 7.66
N ASP A 126 -23.06 -8.00 8.86
CA ASP A 126 -24.09 -7.45 9.73
C ASP A 126 -23.82 -5.95 9.73
N GLY A 127 -24.73 -5.19 9.12
CA GLY A 127 -24.51 -3.80 8.75
C GLY A 127 -24.00 -2.94 9.92
N CYS A 128 -23.47 -1.76 9.60
CA CYS A 128 -23.12 -0.78 10.62
C CYS A 128 -24.29 -0.62 11.62
N ARG A 129 -24.02 -0.92 12.89
CA ARG A 129 -24.88 -0.54 14.01
C ARG A 129 -24.64 0.91 14.38
#